data_AF-A0A662HDE0-F1
#
_entry.id   AF-A0A662HDE0-F1
#
_cell.length_a   1.000
_cell.length_b   1.000
_cell.length_c   1.000
_cell.angle_alpha   90.00
_cell.angle_beta   90.00
_cell.angle_gamma   90.00
#
_symmetry.space_group_name_H-M   'P 1'
#
loop_
_entity.id
_entity.type
_entity.pdbx_description
1 polymer ?
#
loop_
_entity_poly.entity_id
_entity_poly.type
_entity_poly.pdbx_seq_one_letter_code
_entity_poly.pdbx_strand_id
1 'polypeptide(L)' 'KAELGVDSEEITKLFLKPKVTDEYMLEWRRPNEEKIRELLVEEHQFSLERVNHALERAVKAYRQLFEQTTLESWFG' A
#
# COMPACT_ATOMS: atom_id res chain seq x y z
N LYS A 1 14.95 33.46 -13.97
CA LYS A 1 15.29 32.66 -12.76
C LYS A 1 14.04 32.65 -11.89
N ALA A 2 13.54 31.49 -11.50
CA ALA A 2 12.43 31.43 -10.54
C ALA A 2 12.97 31.82 -9.16
N GLU A 3 12.43 32.87 -8.56
CA GLU A 3 12.73 33.24 -7.19
C GLU A 3 11.82 32.43 -6.28
N LEU A 4 12.37 31.33 -5.76
CA LEU A 4 11.74 30.59 -4.67
C LEU A 4 12.01 31.42 -3.41
N GLY A 5 10.97 31.82 -2.68
CA GLY A 5 11.09 32.61 -1.44
C GLY A 5 11.70 31.84 -0.25
N VAL A 6 12.53 30.84 -0.56
CA VAL A 6 13.17 29.87 0.32
C VAL A 6 14.55 29.57 -0.27
N ASP A 7 15.52 29.33 0.59
CA ASP A 7 16.90 29.11 0.18
C ASP A 7 16.98 27.92 -0.79
N SER A 8 17.57 28.15 -1.96
CA SER A 8 17.75 27.11 -2.97
C SER A 8 18.59 25.95 -2.44
N GLU A 9 19.53 26.22 -1.53
CA GLU A 9 20.38 25.18 -0.93
C GLU A 9 19.57 24.26 0.00
N GLU A 10 18.62 24.82 0.75
CA GLU A 10 17.71 24.04 1.62
C GLU A 10 16.83 23.10 0.79
N ILE A 11 16.29 23.61 -0.33
CA ILE A 11 15.51 22.80 -1.26
C ILE A 11 16.37 21.67 -1.82
N THR A 12 17.58 21.97 -2.31
CA THR A 12 18.50 20.95 -2.82
C THR A 12 18.82 19.89 -1.76
N LYS A 13 19.04 20.30 -0.51
CA LYS A 13 19.30 19.38 0.61
C LYS A 13 18.10 18.49 0.93
N LEU A 14 16.88 19.01 0.87
CA LEU A 14 15.66 18.23 1.08
C LEU A 14 15.52 17.11 0.03
N PHE A 15 15.79 17.41 -1.24
CA PHE A 15 15.70 16.42 -2.32
C PHE A 15 16.84 15.41 -2.31
N LEU A 16 18.08 15.84 -2.01
CA LEU A 16 19.25 14.96 -2.04
C LEU A 16 19.45 14.15 -0.76
N LYS A 17 19.00 14.68 0.38
CA LYS A 17 19.14 14.06 1.70
C LYS A 17 17.83 14.15 2.47
N PRO A 18 16.75 13.54 1.94
CA PRO A 18 15.50 13.48 2.67
C PRO A 18 15.70 12.71 3.97
N LYS A 19 14.91 13.04 4.98
CA LYS A 19 14.83 12.22 6.19
C LYS A 19 14.09 10.94 5.82
N VAL A 20 14.82 9.83 5.76
CA VAL A 20 14.29 8.49 5.47
C VAL A 20 14.42 7.61 6.71
N THR A 21 13.69 6.51 6.72
CA THR A 21 13.82 5.44 7.72
C THR A 21 13.84 4.10 7.00
N ASP A 22 14.69 3.21 7.47
CA ASP A 22 14.73 1.80 7.06
C ASP A 22 13.99 0.90 8.07
N GLU A 23 13.38 1.49 9.10
CA GLU A 23 12.69 0.79 10.19
C GLU A 23 11.26 0.37 9.76
N TYR A 24 11.16 -0.49 8.75
CA TYR A 24 9.90 -1.10 8.34
C TYR A 24 10.10 -2.54 7.87
N MET A 25 9.04 -3.34 7.97
CA MET A 25 8.99 -4.69 7.42
C MET A 25 8.03 -4.73 6.24
N LEU A 26 8.51 -5.24 5.10
CA LEU A 26 7.65 -5.53 3.95
C LEU A 26 6.96 -6.86 4.17
N GLU A 27 5.76 -6.82 4.71
CA GLU A 27 4.93 -7.99 4.94
C GLU A 27 3.53 -7.83 4.34
N TRP A 28 3.04 -8.89 3.72
CA TRP A 28 1.67 -8.97 3.27
C TRP A 28 0.90 -9.86 4.24
N ARG A 29 -0.11 -9.27 4.90
CA ARG A 29 -0.99 -10.00 5.83
C ARG A 29 -2.34 -10.27 5.17
N ARG A 30 -3.03 -11.31 5.64
CA ARG A 30 -4.38 -11.64 5.17
C ARG A 30 -5.33 -10.45 5.41
N PRO A 31 -6.10 -10.02 4.39
CA PRO A 31 -7.10 -8.97 4.54
C PRO A 31 -8.16 -9.34 5.59
N ASN A 32 -8.50 -8.40 6.48
CA ASN A 32 -9.65 -8.54 7.37
C ASN A 32 -10.90 -7.96 6.70
N GLU A 33 -11.69 -8.83 6.09
CA GLU A 33 -12.84 -8.44 5.29
C GLU A 33 -13.92 -7.68 6.09
N GLU A 34 -14.14 -8.04 7.36
CA GLU A 34 -15.14 -7.40 8.21
C GLU A 34 -14.75 -5.94 8.49
N LYS A 35 -13.52 -5.71 8.94
CA LYS A 35 -13.02 -4.35 9.20
C LYS A 35 -12.97 -3.49 7.94
N ILE A 36 -12.69 -4.10 6.78
CA ILE A 36 -12.69 -3.37 5.51
C ILE A 36 -14.12 -2.95 5.13
N ARG A 37 -15.13 -3.81 5.36
CA ARG A 37 -16.53 -3.46 5.13
C ARG A 37 -17.00 -2.37 6.07
N GLU A 38 -16.69 -2.47 7.36
CA GLU A 38 -17.00 -1.44 8.37
C GLU A 38 -16.44 -0.07 7.93
N LEU A 39 -15.14 0.00 7.68
CA LEU A 39 -14.48 1.25 7.30
C LEU A 39 -15.02 1.82 5.98
N LEU A 40 -15.11 1.01 4.92
CA LEU A 40 -15.44 1.54 3.59
C LEU A 40 -16.95 1.74 3.41
N VAL A 41 -17.78 0.81 3.85
CA VAL A 41 -19.23 0.85 3.62
C VAL A 41 -19.93 1.66 4.71
N GLU A 42 -19.65 1.38 5.98
CA GLU A 42 -20.37 2.01 7.08
C GLU A 42 -19.85 3.44 7.32
N GLU A 43 -18.53 3.62 7.44
CA GLU A 43 -17.94 4.93 7.75
C GLU A 43 -17.80 5.84 6.52
N HIS A 44 -17.48 5.29 5.35
CA HIS A 44 -17.22 6.07 4.13
C HIS A 44 -18.28 5.93 3.01
N GLN A 45 -19.37 5.19 3.26
CA GLN A 45 -20.52 5.05 2.34
C GLN A 45 -20.18 4.55 0.93
N PHE A 46 -19.18 3.67 0.81
CA PHE A 46 -18.90 2.96 -0.43
C PHE A 46 -20.00 1.93 -0.73
N SER A 47 -20.19 1.61 -2.00
CA SER A 47 -21.13 0.56 -2.41
C SER A 47 -20.67 -0.80 -1.91
N LEU A 48 -21.50 -1.46 -1.10
CA LEU A 48 -21.26 -2.79 -0.55
C LEU A 48 -20.91 -3.80 -1.65
N GLU A 49 -21.69 -3.82 -2.73
CA GLU A 49 -21.46 -4.69 -3.90
C GLU A 49 -20.04 -4.50 -4.49
N ARG A 50 -19.62 -3.24 -4.69
CA ARG A 50 -18.29 -2.95 -5.23
C ARG A 50 -17.18 -3.34 -4.27
N VAL A 51 -17.37 -3.10 -2.97
CA VAL A 51 -16.39 -3.47 -1.93
C VAL A 51 -16.25 -4.99 -1.85
N ASN A 52 -17.35 -5.73 -1.85
CA ASN A 52 -17.34 -7.20 -1.82
C ASN A 52 -16.62 -7.79 -3.04
N HIS A 53 -16.93 -7.31 -4.26
CA HIS A 53 -16.23 -7.77 -5.46
C HIS A 53 -14.73 -7.44 -5.45
N ALA A 54 -14.33 -6.29 -4.89
CA ALA A 54 -12.92 -5.95 -4.76
C ALA A 54 -12.21 -6.83 -3.71
N LEU A 55 -12.85 -7.08 -2.58
CA LEU A 55 -12.36 -7.97 -1.51
C LEU A 55 -12.14 -9.39 -2.02
N GLU A 56 -13.10 -9.94 -2.77
CA GLU A 56 -12.98 -11.30 -3.33
C GLU A 56 -11.73 -11.43 -4.22
N ARG A 57 -11.48 -10.44 -5.10
CA ARG A 57 -10.28 -10.41 -5.94
C ARG A 57 -9.00 -10.28 -5.11
N ALA A 58 -8.99 -9.41 -4.11
CA ALA A 58 -7.83 -9.18 -3.26
C ALA A 58 -7.46 -10.42 -2.44
N VAL A 59 -8.46 -11.08 -1.82
CA VAL A 59 -8.27 -12.32 -1.07
C VAL A 59 -7.78 -13.44 -1.97
N LYS A 60 -8.36 -13.58 -3.17
CA LYS A 60 -7.91 -14.58 -4.16
C LYS A 60 -6.45 -14.36 -4.55
N ALA A 61 -6.07 -13.12 -4.89
CA ALA A 61 -4.69 -12.78 -5.25
C ALA A 61 -3.73 -13.04 -4.08
N TYR A 62 -4.13 -12.70 -2.85
CA TYR A 62 -3.32 -12.97 -1.67
C TYR A 62 -3.02 -14.46 -1.50
N ARG A 63 -4.06 -15.31 -1.62
CA ARG A 63 -3.88 -16.77 -1.54
C ARG A 63 -2.92 -17.30 -2.60
N GLN A 64 -3.06 -16.82 -3.84
CA GLN A 64 -2.22 -17.27 -4.96
C GLN A 64 -0.76 -16.82 -4.86
N LEU A 65 -0.49 -15.65 -4.28
CA LEU A 65 0.86 -15.10 -4.21
C LEU A 65 1.61 -15.51 -2.93
N PHE A 66 0.90 -15.62 -1.81
CA PHE A 66 1.53 -15.76 -0.50
C PHE A 66 1.17 -17.06 0.23
N GLU A 67 0.02 -17.69 -0.04
CA GLU A 67 -0.33 -18.98 0.58
C GLU A 67 0.07 -20.18 -0.32
N GLN A 68 -0.03 -20.05 -1.65
CA GLN A 68 0.41 -21.05 -2.62
C GLN A 68 1.60 -20.53 -3.43
N THR A 69 2.81 -20.70 -2.91
CA THR A 69 4.01 -20.35 -3.70
C THR A 69 4.27 -21.42 -4.77
N THR A 70 4.65 -20.99 -5.98
CA THR A 70 5.11 -21.91 -7.03
C THR A 70 6.59 -22.23 -6.84
N LEU A 71 7.03 -23.40 -7.30
CA LEU A 71 8.43 -23.80 -7.22
C LEU A 71 9.37 -22.80 -7.92
N GLU A 72 8.90 -22.20 -9.01
CA GLU A 72 9.60 -21.17 -9.79
C GLU A 72 9.92 -19.91 -8.97
N SER A 73 9.12 -19.59 -7.94
CA SER A 73 9.38 -18.47 -7.02
C SER A 73 10.68 -18.62 -6.22
N TRP A 74 11.25 -19.82 -6.15
CA TRP A 74 12.46 -20.14 -5.39
C TRP A 74 13.73 -20.17 -6.26
N PHE A 75 13.59 -20.21 -7.58
CA PHE A 75 14.69 -20.40 -8.53
C PHE A 75 14.92 -19.17 -9.42
N GLY A 76 14.54 -17.98 -8.94
CA GLY A 76 14.82 -16.71 -9.60
C GLY A 76 16.29 -16.53 -9.95
#